data_AF-A0A4R9VEM8-F1
#
_entry.id   AF-A0A4R9VEM8-F1
#
_cell.length_a   1.000
_cell.length_b   1.000
_cell.length_c   1.000
_cell.angle_alpha   90.00
_cell.angle_beta   90.00
_cell.angle_gamma   90.00
#
_symmetry.space_group_name_H-M   'P 1'
#
loop_
_entity.id
_entity.type
_entity.pdbx_description
1 polymer ?
#
loop_
_entity_poly.entity_id
_entity_poly.type
_entity_poly.pdbx_seq_one_letter_code
_entity_poly.pdbx_strand_id
1 'polypeptide(L)'
;GLAAPGSVAPTAAPAGAPVEAPGSAAAPIVIDRTQPMLLSDPALDGGTELLGAAPLPKADPALPGERLVIEGKAPEASPRRADDFSWPPKASPAAAAA
;
A
#
# COMPACT_ATOMS: atom_id res chain seq x y z
N GLY A 1 -17.56 -12.34 -31.94
CA GLY A 1 -16.41 -11.49 -31.57
C GLY A 1 -16.93 -10.34 -30.72
N LEU A 2 -16.27 -10.02 -29.61
CA LEU A 2 -16.71 -8.98 -28.66
C LEU A 2 -16.35 -7.58 -29.18
N ALA A 3 -17.30 -6.64 -29.14
CA ALA A 3 -17.09 -5.26 -29.56
C ALA A 3 -16.21 -4.47 -28.56
N ALA A 4 -15.46 -3.50 -29.06
CA ALA A 4 -14.60 -2.63 -28.26
C ALA A 4 -15.42 -1.64 -27.40
N PRO A 5 -14.95 -1.31 -26.18
CA PRO A 5 -15.61 -0.33 -25.32
C PRO A 5 -15.55 1.06 -25.96
N GLY A 6 -16.72 1.64 -26.26
CA GLY A 6 -16.87 2.94 -26.93
C GLY A 6 -17.71 2.92 -28.21
N SER A 7 -18.10 1.74 -28.69
CA SER A 7 -19.01 1.61 -29.83
C SER A 7 -20.45 1.95 -29.40
N VAL A 8 -20.96 3.10 -29.86
CA VAL A 8 -22.40 3.36 -29.89
C VAL A 8 -23.00 2.67 -31.11
N ALA A 9 -24.02 1.83 -30.91
CA ALA A 9 -24.78 1.26 -32.01
C ALA A 9 -25.54 2.39 -32.72
N PRO A 10 -25.57 2.45 -34.06
CA PRO A 10 -26.33 3.47 -34.75
C PRO A 10 -27.83 3.20 -34.54
N THR A 11 -28.52 4.13 -33.89
CA THR A 11 -29.99 4.16 -33.95
C THR A 11 -30.36 4.51 -35.40
N ALA A 12 -31.10 3.63 -36.08
CA ALA A 12 -31.55 3.90 -37.44
C ALA A 12 -32.57 5.04 -37.40
N ALA A 13 -32.25 6.17 -38.02
CA ALA A 13 -33.18 7.29 -38.18
C ALA A 13 -34.28 6.92 -39.20
N PRO A 14 -35.52 7.42 -39.03
CA PRO A 14 -36.57 7.22 -40.01
C PRO A 14 -36.19 7.84 -41.36
N ALA A 15 -36.58 7.18 -42.45
CA ALA A 15 -36.26 7.62 -43.81
C ALA A 15 -36.76 9.06 -44.06
N GLY A 16 -35.84 9.99 -44.38
CA GLY A 16 -36.14 11.37 -44.75
C GLY A 16 -35.59 12.47 -43.83
N ALA A 17 -34.94 12.14 -42.71
CA ALA A 17 -34.27 13.14 -41.87
C ALA A 17 -32.94 13.62 -42.47
N PRO A 18 -32.56 14.91 -42.32
CA PRO A 18 -31.24 15.37 -42.74
C PRO A 18 -30.15 14.68 -41.93
N VAL A 19 -29.17 14.08 -42.61
CA VAL A 19 -27.97 13.53 -41.98
C VAL A 19 -27.11 14.70 -41.52
N GLU A 20 -26.88 14.82 -40.21
CA GLU A 20 -25.88 15.73 -39.67
C GLU A 20 -24.50 15.28 -40.15
N ALA A 21 -23.74 16.19 -40.75
CA ALA A 21 -22.40 15.91 -41.22
C ALA A 21 -21.51 15.49 -40.02
N PRO A 22 -20.62 14.49 -40.16
CA PRO A 22 -19.70 14.13 -39.10
C PRO A 22 -18.92 15.38 -38.66
N GLY A 23 -19.00 15.73 -37.38
CA GLY A 23 -18.23 16.82 -36.81
C GLY A 23 -16.74 16.66 -37.10
N SER A 24 -16.04 17.78 -37.27
CA SER A 24 -14.61 17.82 -37.59
C SER A 24 -13.82 16.86 -36.69
N ALA A 25 -13.00 15.99 -37.30
CA ALA A 25 -12.19 15.03 -36.56
C ALA A 25 -11.30 15.76 -35.55
N ALA A 26 -11.38 15.36 -34.29
CA ALA A 26 -10.57 15.93 -33.22
C ALA A 26 -9.07 15.81 -33.58
N ALA A 27 -8.32 16.87 -33.32
CA ALA A 27 -6.88 16.88 -33.58
C ALA A 27 -6.17 15.76 -32.80
N PRO A 28 -5.09 15.17 -33.36
CA PRO A 28 -4.33 14.13 -32.68
C PRO A 28 -3.80 14.62 -31.34
N ILE A 29 -3.98 13.81 -30.30
CA ILE A 29 -3.47 14.11 -28.96
C ILE A 29 -1.95 13.88 -28.97
N VAL A 30 -1.18 14.90 -28.59
CA VAL A 30 0.27 14.76 -28.39
C VAL A 30 0.50 14.04 -27.06
N ILE A 31 1.12 12.86 -27.11
CA ILE A 31 1.47 12.07 -25.93
C ILE A 31 2.96 12.26 -25.64
N ASP A 32 3.28 12.95 -24.55
CA ASP A 32 4.65 13.02 -24.03
C ASP A 32 4.95 11.77 -23.20
N ARG A 33 5.73 10.85 -23.77
CA ARG A 33 6.13 9.61 -23.10
C ARG A 33 7.48 9.80 -22.42
N THR A 34 7.53 9.43 -21.14
CA THR A 34 8.79 9.29 -20.40
C THR A 34 9.73 8.34 -21.13
N GLN A 35 11.03 8.67 -21.16
CA GLN A 35 12.05 7.82 -21.77
C GLN A 35 12.15 6.47 -21.03
N PRO A 36 12.42 5.36 -21.74
CA PRO A 36 12.59 4.05 -21.11
C PRO A 36 13.84 4.03 -20.21
N MET A 37 13.71 3.40 -19.04
CA MET A 37 14.83 3.17 -18.13
C MET A 37 15.62 1.93 -18.58
N LEU A 38 16.95 1.97 -18.44
CA LEU A 38 17.81 0.83 -18.74
C LEU A 38 17.68 -0.21 -17.62
N LEU A 39 17.23 -1.43 -17.96
CA LEU A 39 17.01 -2.50 -16.98
C LEU A 39 18.30 -2.97 -16.27
N SER A 40 19.46 -2.73 -16.89
CA SER A 40 20.77 -3.15 -16.38
C SER A 40 21.59 -2.01 -15.78
N ASP A 41 20.97 -0.85 -15.49
CA ASP A 41 21.65 0.25 -14.81
C ASP A 41 21.98 -0.14 -13.35
N PRO A 42 23.26 -0.24 -12.95
CA PRO A 42 23.63 -0.59 -11.58
C PRO A 42 23.09 0.39 -10.53
N ALA A 43 22.86 1.66 -10.89
CA ALA A 43 22.27 2.64 -9.98
C ALA A 43 20.78 2.35 -9.70
N LEU A 44 20.15 1.48 -10.50
CA LEU A 44 18.76 1.03 -10.36
C LEU A 44 18.63 -0.42 -9.89
N ASP A 45 19.75 -1.12 -9.66
CA ASP A 45 19.77 -2.55 -9.30
C ASP A 45 19.63 -2.78 -7.78
N GLY A 46 19.84 -1.75 -6.94
CA GLY A 46 19.70 -1.85 -5.48
C GLY A 46 20.66 -2.86 -4.80
N GLY A 47 21.62 -3.41 -5.55
CA GLY A 47 22.56 -4.42 -5.05
C GLY A 47 23.57 -3.86 -4.04
N THR A 48 23.82 -2.54 -4.07
CA THR A 48 24.73 -1.87 -3.13
C THR A 48 24.18 -1.84 -1.70
N GLU A 49 22.87 -1.80 -1.55
CA GLU A 49 22.18 -1.82 -0.25
C GLU A 49 22.29 -3.19 0.42
N LEU A 50 22.46 -4.27 -0.35
CA LEU A 50 22.55 -5.63 0.18
C LEU A 50 23.99 -6.09 0.47
N LEU A 51 24.98 -5.64 -0.30
CA LEU A 51 26.37 -6.13 -0.23
C LEU A 51 27.40 -5.09 0.25
N GLY A 52 26.99 -3.86 0.54
CA GLY A 52 27.89 -2.78 0.93
C GLY A 52 27.29 -1.69 1.82
N ALA A 53 26.03 -1.82 2.26
CA ALA A 53 25.44 -0.87 3.20
C ALA A 53 26.22 -0.91 4.52
N ALA A 54 26.75 0.25 4.91
CA ALA A 54 27.32 0.41 6.24
C ALA A 54 26.24 0.03 7.27
N PRO A 55 26.56 -0.77 8.29
CA PRO A 55 25.61 -1.10 9.34
C PRO A 55 25.01 0.18 9.90
N LEU A 56 23.69 0.25 10.00
CA LEU A 56 23.06 1.40 10.66
C LEU A 56 23.65 1.52 12.08
N PRO A 57 23.86 2.76 12.56
CA PRO A 57 24.27 2.99 13.94
C PRO A 57 23.35 2.24 14.89
N LYS A 58 23.93 1.57 15.88
CA LYS A 58 23.15 0.86 16.90
C LYS A 58 22.22 1.86 17.59
N ALA A 59 20.94 1.50 17.69
CA ALA A 59 19.94 2.33 18.34
C ALA A 59 20.33 2.63 19.80
N ASP A 60 19.93 3.80 20.30
CA ASP A 60 20.20 4.19 21.68
C ASP A 60 19.54 3.19 22.64
N PRO A 61 20.30 2.50 23.51
CA PRO A 61 19.76 1.53 24.44
C PRO A 61 18.76 2.12 25.45
N ALA A 62 18.71 3.45 25.61
CA ALA A 62 17.73 4.13 26.45
C ALA A 62 16.33 4.22 25.80
N LEU A 63 16.20 3.94 24.49
CA LEU A 63 14.91 3.95 23.82
C LEU A 63 13.99 2.88 24.41
N PRO A 64 12.69 3.17 24.61
CA PRO A 64 11.76 2.20 25.18
C PRO A 64 11.80 0.85 24.49
N GLY A 65 11.82 0.82 23.14
CA GLY A 65 11.91 -0.42 22.36
C GLY A 65 13.19 -1.21 22.59
N GLU A 66 14.35 -0.55 22.68
CA GLU A 66 15.62 -1.22 22.98
C GLU A 66 15.63 -1.76 24.42
N ARG A 67 15.04 -1.03 25.37
CA ARG A 67 14.86 -1.53 26.74
C ARG A 67 13.92 -2.73 26.81
N LEU A 68 12.89 -2.81 25.97
CA LEU A 68 12.09 -4.03 25.83
C LEU A 68 12.95 -5.22 25.39
N VAL A 69 13.79 -5.00 24.38
CA VAL A 69 14.64 -6.02 23.77
C VAL A 69 15.75 -6.48 24.73
N ILE A 70 16.32 -5.55 25.51
CA ILE A 70 17.46 -5.79 26.41
C ILE A 70 17.00 -6.29 27.78
N GLU A 71 16.02 -5.62 28.41
CA GLU A 71 15.58 -5.91 29.78
C GLU A 71 14.40 -6.91 29.82
N GLY A 72 13.73 -7.15 28.69
CA GLY A 72 12.54 -8.00 28.60
C GLY A 72 11.32 -7.44 29.33
N LYS A 73 11.35 -6.17 29.73
CA LYS A 73 10.30 -5.52 30.53
C LYS A 73 9.53 -4.51 29.71
N ALA A 74 8.29 -4.86 29.38
CA ALA A 74 7.33 -3.90 28.85
C ALA A 74 6.79 -2.97 29.94
N PRO A 75 6.54 -1.68 29.62
CA PRO A 75 5.62 -0.87 30.41
C PRO A 75 4.30 -1.59 30.59
N GLU A 76 3.62 -1.31 31.69
CA GLU A 76 2.30 -1.88 31.95
C GLU A 76 1.35 -1.55 30.78
N ALA A 77 0.69 -2.58 30.25
CA ALA A 77 -0.23 -2.43 29.14
C ALA A 77 -1.37 -1.48 29.56
N SER A 78 -1.76 -0.55 28.69
CA SER A 78 -2.91 0.29 29.00
C SER A 78 -4.17 -0.57 29.02
N PRO A 79 -5.10 -0.35 29.98
CA PRO A 79 -6.30 -1.17 30.09
C PRO A 79 -7.05 -1.27 28.76
N ARG A 80 -7.54 -2.48 28.42
CA ARG A 80 -8.32 -2.80 27.20
C ARG A 80 -7.55 -2.70 25.87
N ARG A 81 -6.22 -2.60 25.88
CA ARG A 81 -5.40 -2.72 24.67
C ARG A 81 -5.17 -4.19 24.30
N ALA A 82 -4.76 -4.45 23.07
CA ALA A 82 -4.54 -5.81 22.57
C ALA A 82 -3.41 -6.55 23.32
N ASP A 83 -2.50 -5.82 23.96
CA ASP A 83 -1.41 -6.31 24.79
C ASP A 83 -1.77 -6.43 26.29
N ASP A 84 -3.02 -6.11 26.67
CA ASP A 84 -3.54 -6.27 28.03
C ASP A 84 -4.04 -7.71 28.25
N PHE A 85 -3.13 -8.59 28.71
CA PHE A 85 -3.42 -9.99 29.04
C PHE A 85 -3.90 -10.20 30.49
N SER A 86 -4.34 -9.15 31.18
CA SER A 86 -4.85 -9.25 32.56
C SER A 86 -6.23 -9.92 32.66
N TRP A 87 -6.92 -10.09 31.53
CA TRP A 87 -8.23 -10.73 31.42
C TRP A 87 -8.13 -12.17 30.88
N PRO A 88 -8.91 -13.15 31.41
CA PRO A 88 -9.86 -13.03 32.51
C PRO A 88 -9.18 -12.92 33.89
N PRO A 89 -9.84 -12.34 34.89
CA PRO A 89 -9.29 -12.20 36.23
C PRO A 89 -8.92 -13.57 36.79
N LYS A 90 -7.68 -13.75 37.22
CA LYS A 90 -7.27 -14.98 37.91
C LYS A 90 -7.97 -15.02 39.27
N ALA A 91 -8.72 -16.08 39.55
CA ALA A 91 -9.33 -16.28 40.85
C ALA A 91 -8.25 -16.32 41.93
N SER A 92 -8.42 -15.51 42.97
CA SER A 92 -7.51 -15.51 44.13
C SER A 92 -7.70 -16.81 44.92
N PRO A 93 -6.61 -17.55 45.24
CA PRO A 93 -6.70 -18.81 45.97
C PRO A 93 -7.26 -18.66 47.41
N ALA A 94 -7.35 -17.42 47.93
CA ALA A 94 -7.90 -17.15 49.26
C ALA A 94 -9.44 -17.23 49.34
N ALA A 95 -10.16 -17.24 48.22
CA ALA A 95 -11.63 -17.29 48.20
C ALA A 95 -12.20 -18.73 48.16
N ALA A 96 -11.36 -19.76 48.08
CA ALA A 96 -11.78 -21.16 47.95
C ALA A 96 -11.76 -21.96 49.28
N ALA A 97 -11.52 -21.28 50.42
CA ALA A 97 -11.40 -21.92 51.73
C ALA A 97 -12.42 -21.42 52.78
N ALA A 98 -13.61 -21.02 52.34
CA ALA A 98 -14.75 -20.73 53.22
C ALA A 98 -15.90 -21.70 52.96
#